data_AF-A0AAV5XK97-F1
#
_entry.id   AF-A0AAV5XK97-F1
#
_cell.length_a   1.000
_cell.length_b   1.000
_cell.length_c   1.000
_cell.angle_alpha   90.00
_cell.angle_beta   90.00
_cell.angle_gamma   90.00
#
_symmetry.space_group_name_H-M   'P 1'
#
loop_
_entity.id
_entity.type
_entity.pdbx_description
1 polymer ?
#
loop_
_entity_poly.entity_id
_entity_poly.type
_entity_poly.pdbx_seq_one_letter_code
_entity_poly.pdbx_strand_id
1 'polypeptide(L)' 'VTRIALADYQARVFIAVRQGVKLQEDSIASIKTKGLIGEKYIRINPGGSDKIIPPNGKIREVEPPVDFEELLSKYIFGKV' A
#
# COMPACT_ATOMS: atom_id res chain seq x y z
N VAL A 1 -1.29 6.09 -9.67
CA VAL A 1 0.15 5.77 -9.67
C VAL A 1 0.79 6.47 -10.85
N THR A 2 1.93 7.13 -10.67
CA THR A 2 2.63 7.82 -11.78
C THR A 2 3.81 7.02 -12.32
N ARG A 3 4.49 6.26 -11.46
CA ARG A 3 5.63 5.41 -11.85
C ARG A 3 5.81 4.26 -10.87
N ILE A 4 6.24 3.11 -11.37
CA ILE A 4 6.74 1.99 -10.56
C ILE A 4 8.17 1.71 -11.03
N ALA A 5 9.11 1.57 -10.10
CA ALA A 5 10.51 1.28 -10.40
C ALA A 5 11.08 0.30 -9.39
N LEU A 6 12.02 -0.54 -9.82
CA LEU A 6 12.76 -1.43 -8.93
C LEU A 6 13.96 -0.67 -8.35
N ALA A 7 14.13 -0.74 -7.03
CA ALA A 7 15.32 -0.25 -6.34
C ALA A 7 15.54 -1.06 -5.07
N ASP A 8 16.77 -1.45 -4.79
CA ASP A 8 17.15 -2.27 -3.63
C ASP A 8 16.33 -3.57 -3.53
N TYR A 9 16.09 -4.23 -4.67
CA TYR A 9 15.23 -5.42 -4.77
C TYR A 9 13.77 -5.22 -4.29
N GLN A 10 13.33 -3.96 -4.17
CA GLN A 10 11.98 -3.59 -3.77
C GLN A 10 11.30 -2.75 -4.85
N ALA A 11 10.00 -3.00 -5.07
CA ALA A 11 9.19 -2.14 -5.92
C ALA A 11 8.92 -0.81 -5.21
N ARG A 12 9.40 0.29 -5.78
CA ARG A 12 9.08 1.65 -5.35
C ARG A 12 7.95 2.20 -6.20
N VAL A 13 6.85 2.57 -5.55
CA VAL A 13 5.66 3.13 -6.21
C VAL A 13 5.61 4.64 -5.96
N PHE A 14 5.57 5.40 -7.04
CA PHE A 14 5.39 6.84 -7.01
C PHE A 14 3.91 7.15 -7.25
N ILE A 15 3.32 7.95 -6.36
CA ILE A 15 1.91 8.35 -6.43
C ILE A 15 1.82 9.87 -6.51
N ALA A 16 0.85 10.34 -7.29
CA ALA A 16 0.43 11.73 -7.25
C ALA A 16 -0.66 11.87 -6.18
N VAL A 17 -0.50 12.86 -5.30
CA VAL A 17 -1.47 13.22 -4.27
C VAL A 17 -1.99 14.60 -4.61
N ARG A 18 -3.30 14.81 -4.49
CA ARG A 18 -3.92 16.11 -4.75
C ARG A 18 -3.31 17.18 -3.84
N GLN A 19 -3.01 18.33 -4.41
CA GLN A 19 -2.50 19.48 -3.66
C GLN A 19 -3.46 19.86 -2.51
N GLY A 20 -2.90 20.15 -1.34
CA GLY A 20 -3.66 20.47 -0.12
C GLY A 20 -4.00 19.28 0.76
N VAL A 21 -3.90 18.03 0.26
CA VAL A 21 -4.01 16.83 1.10
C VAL A 21 -2.71 16.66 1.88
N LYS A 22 -2.81 16.65 3.21
CA LYS A 22 -1.69 16.42 4.11
C LYS A 22 -1.66 14.94 4.51
N LEU A 23 -0.46 14.35 4.54
CA LEU A 23 -0.23 12.98 5.01
C LEU A 23 0.65 13.03 6.23
N GLN A 24 0.23 12.43 7.35
CA GLN A 24 1.04 12.31 8.55
C GLN A 24 2.20 11.33 8.31
N GLU A 25 3.34 11.51 9.00
CA GLU A 25 4.52 10.63 8.82
C GLU A 25 4.28 9.16 9.17
N ASP A 26 3.27 8.90 10.00
CA ASP A 26 2.77 7.59 10.43
C ASP A 26 1.55 7.11 9.62
N SER A 27 1.24 7.76 8.51
CA SER A 27 0.21 7.26 7.58
C SER A 27 0.61 5.90 7.03
N ILE A 28 -0.36 5.01 6.84
CA ILE A 28 -0.12 3.65 6.35
C ILE A 28 -0.63 3.52 4.92
N ALA A 29 0.22 3.06 4.01
CA ALA A 29 -0.17 2.75 2.63
C ALA A 29 -0.32 1.24 2.42
N SER A 30 -1.49 0.81 1.98
CA SER A 30 -1.80 -0.60 1.75
C SER A 30 -2.25 -0.84 0.31
N ILE A 31 -1.79 -1.93 -0.30
CA ILE A 31 -2.36 -2.39 -1.58
C ILE A 31 -3.58 -3.26 -1.27
N LYS A 32 -4.76 -2.84 -1.72
CA LYS A 32 -6.03 -3.57 -1.54
C LYS A 32 -6.64 -3.93 -2.89
N THR A 33 -7.49 -4.94 -2.91
CA THR A 33 -8.27 -5.35 -4.09
C THR A 33 -9.70 -4.85 -3.92
N LYS A 34 -10.30 -4.29 -4.97
CA LYS A 34 -11.72 -3.92 -4.94
C LYS A 34 -12.59 -5.18 -5.01
N GLY A 35 -13.29 -5.49 -3.92
CA GLY A 35 -14.01 -6.76 -3.80
C GLY A 35 -13.05 -7.97 -3.82
N LEU A 36 -13.53 -9.11 -4.30
CA LEU A 36 -12.75 -10.36 -4.31
C LEU A 36 -11.71 -10.42 -5.45
N ILE A 37 -12.07 -9.91 -6.64
CA ILE A 37 -11.31 -10.12 -7.89
C ILE A 37 -11.13 -8.84 -8.72
N GLY A 38 -11.47 -7.68 -8.16
CA GLY A 38 -11.41 -6.43 -8.91
C GLY A 38 -10.00 -5.87 -9.08
N GLU A 39 -9.95 -4.63 -9.55
CA GLU A 39 -8.72 -3.87 -9.66
C GLU A 39 -8.04 -3.65 -8.29
N LYS A 40 -6.70 -3.59 -8.31
CA LYS A 40 -5.92 -3.22 -7.12
C LYS A 40 -5.86 -1.70 -7.00
N TYR A 41 -5.89 -1.21 -5.77
CA TYR A 41 -5.76 0.20 -5.45
C TYR A 41 -4.90 0.40 -4.21
N ILE A 42 -4.34 1.60 -4.08
CA ILE A 42 -3.58 2.00 -2.89
C ILE A 42 -4.57 2.69 -1.94
N ARG A 43 -4.76 2.10 -0.76
CA ARG A 43 -5.46 2.74 0.35
C ARG A 43 -4.42 3.45 1.20
N ILE A 44 -4.67 4.71 1.53
CA ILE A 44 -3.87 5.44 2.52
C ILE A 44 -4.75 5.65 3.74
N ASN A 45 -4.33 5.11 4.87
CA ASN A 45 -4.95 5.38 6.15
C ASN A 45 -4.21 6.57 6.79
N PRO A 46 -4.94 7.62 7.20
CA PRO A 46 -4.32 8.76 7.88
C PRO A 46 -3.72 8.29 9.22
N GLY A 47 -2.57 8.88 9.55
CA GLY A 47 -1.94 8.70 10.84
C GLY A 47 -2.41 9.76 11.86
N GLY A 48 -1.86 9.68 13.06
CA GLY A 48 -2.13 10.60 14.17
C GLY A 48 -0.99 11.59 14.46
N SER A 49 0.14 11.52 13.74
CA SER A 49 1.28 12.39 14.00
C SER A 49 1.02 13.85 13.61
N ASP A 50 1.52 14.79 14.42
CA ASP A 50 1.54 16.22 14.11
C ASP A 50 2.50 16.55 12.94
N LYS A 51 3.42 15.63 12.61
CA LYS A 51 4.39 15.80 11.54
C LYS A 51 3.83 15.31 10.22
N ILE A 52 4.00 16.14 9.19
CA ILE A 52 3.50 15.88 7.83
C ILE A 52 4.65 15.45 6.93
N ILE A 53 4.39 14.47 6.06
CA ILE A 53 5.29 14.06 4.99
C ILE A 53 5.45 15.23 4.01
N PRO A 54 6.67 15.73 3.78
CA PRO A 54 6.89 16.84 2.84
C PRO A 54 6.66 16.39 1.39
N PRO A 55 6.52 17.33 0.43
CA PRO A 55 6.52 17.01 -0.99
C PRO A 55 7.72 16.13 -1.38
N ASN A 56 7.47 15.12 -2.21
CA ASN A 56 8.44 14.08 -2.58
C ASN A 56 8.96 13.22 -1.41
N GLY A 57 8.33 13.32 -0.23
CA GLY A 57 8.60 12.45 0.90
C GLY A 57 8.10 11.01 0.67
N LYS A 58 8.40 10.14 1.64
CA LYS A 58 8.09 8.70 1.58
C LYS A 58 7.16 8.32 2.72
N ILE A 59 6.11 7.56 2.40
CA ILE A 59 5.32 6.81 3.38
C ILE A 59 6.17 5.62 3.84
N ARG A 60 6.45 5.53 5.14
CA ARG A 60 7.30 4.48 5.72
C ARG A 60 6.51 3.22 6.04
N GLU A 61 5.32 3.39 6.60
CA GLU A 61 4.44 2.29 6.98
C GLU A 61 3.68 1.77 5.75
N VAL A 62 3.94 0.52 5.37
CA VAL A 62 3.31 -0.12 4.22
C VAL A 62 2.79 -1.51 4.56
N GLU A 63 1.64 -1.86 4.00
CA GLU A 63 1.09 -3.21 4.08
C GLU A 63 1.13 -3.89 2.71
N PRO A 64 1.68 -5.12 2.61
CA PRO A 64 1.64 -5.87 1.37
C PRO A 64 0.20 -6.25 1.01
N PRO A 65 -0.09 -6.48 -0.29
CA PRO A 65 -1.36 -7.06 -0.68
C PRO A 65 -1.48 -8.48 -0.12
N VAL A 66 -2.72 -8.87 0.19
CA VAL A 66 -3.03 -10.26 0.52
C VAL A 66 -2.97 -11.09 -0.76
N ASP A 67 -2.25 -12.21 -0.69
CA ASP A 67 -2.23 -13.22 -1.75
C ASP A 67 -3.42 -14.18 -1.56
N PHE A 68 -4.47 -13.96 -2.35
CA PHE A 68 -5.67 -14.80 -2.28
C PHE A 68 -5.42 -16.24 -2.72
N GLU A 69 -4.51 -16.47 -3.67
CA GLU A 69 -4.18 -17.81 -4.15
C GLU A 69 -3.46 -18.60 -3.07
N GLU A 70 -2.52 -17.94 -2.37
CA GLU A 70 -1.85 -18.53 -1.21
C GLU A 70 -2.85 -18.87 -0.09
N LEU A 71 -3.76 -17.94 0.25
CA LEU A 71 -4.77 -18.18 1.28
C LEU A 71 -5.75 -19.30 0.89
N LEU A 72 -6.19 -19.35 -0.37
CA LEU A 72 -7.08 -20.40 -0.85
C LEU A 72 -6.38 -21.75 -0.84
N SER A 73 -5.10 -21.79 -1.25
CA SER A 73 -4.28 -23.00 -1.18
C SER A 73 -4.16 -23.48 0.27
N LYS A 74 -3.85 -22.59 1.21
CA LYS A 74 -3.82 -22.92 2.65
C LYS A 74 -5.17 -23.40 3.17
N TYR A 75 -6.29 -22.91 2.64
CA TYR A 75 -7.62 -23.38 3.03
C TYR A 75 -7.94 -24.78 2.47
N ILE A 76 -7.71 -25.00 1.17
CA ILE A 76 -8.00 -26.27 0.48
C ILE A 76 -7.08 -27.39 0.97
N PHE A 77 -5.79 -27.09 1.14
CA PHE A 77 -4.77 -28.04 1.60
C PHE A 77 -4.58 -27.99 3.13
N GLY A 78 -5.44 -27.26 3.85
CA GLY A 78 -5.31 -26.85 5.25
C GLY A 78 -5.56 -27.91 6.33
N LYS A 79 -5.52 -29.19 5.96
CA LYS A 79 -5.38 -30.31 6.90
C LYS A 79 -4.49 -31.37 6.26
N VAL A 80 -3.22 -31.35 6.65
CA VAL A 80 -2.54 -32.59 7.04
C VAL A 80 -2.34 -32.51 8.54
#